data_AF-A0A250FUX2-F1
#
_entry.id   AF-A0A250FUX2-F1
#
_cell.length_a   1.000
_cell.length_b   1.000
_cell.length_c   1.000
_cell.angle_alpha   90.00
_cell.angle_beta   90.00
_cell.angle_gamma   90.00
#
_symmetry.space_group_name_H-M   'P 1'
#
loop_
_entity.id
_entity.type
_entity.pdbx_description
1 polymer ?
#
loop_
_entity_poly.entity_id
_entity_poly.type
_entity_poly.pdbx_seq_one_letter_code
_entity_poly.pdbx_strand_id
1 'polypeptide(L)'
;MRKMYGEPYQLKSDNDVGLYLLHILERKSMASEYKYHPRSGELHAYRIAVNASQYEKKGCILSQEKIGLVLKYIDQHFRRELYTQAVVNYHQFQIPYKDTILKRLEMYDIEESDLMYETLRKDFNRKKGSIEERLIKNEE
;
A
#
# COMPACT_ATOMS: atom_id res chain seq x y z
N MET A 1 -6.00 1.44 -23.36
CA MET A 1 -4.55 1.15 -23.53
C MET A 1 -4.06 0.50 -22.24
N ARG A 2 -3.43 -0.68 -22.32
CA ARG A 2 -3.23 -1.62 -21.20
C ARG A 2 -2.08 -1.16 -20.29
N LYS A 3 -2.39 -0.69 -19.08
CA LYS A 3 -1.52 -0.75 -17.88
C LYS A 3 -2.36 -0.84 -16.62
N MET A 4 -3.25 -1.84 -16.54
CA MET A 4 -4.08 -2.06 -15.34
C MET A 4 -3.25 -2.37 -14.08
N TYR A 5 -1.98 -2.74 -14.28
CA TYR A 5 -0.98 -2.88 -13.26
C TYR A 5 0.35 -2.36 -13.80
N GLY A 6 1.10 -1.61 -12.99
CA GLY A 6 2.45 -1.14 -13.34
C GLY A 6 3.43 -2.30 -13.56
N GLU A 7 4.69 -1.96 -13.85
CA GLU A 7 5.76 -2.96 -13.89
C GLU A 7 5.75 -3.81 -12.61
N PRO A 8 6.13 -5.11 -12.68
CA PRO A 8 6.22 -5.96 -11.51
C PRO A 8 7.05 -5.28 -10.41
N TYR A 9 6.50 -5.23 -9.20
CA TYR A 9 7.20 -4.60 -8.08
C TYR A 9 8.41 -5.43 -7.69
N GLN A 10 9.60 -4.83 -7.75
CA GLN A 10 10.81 -5.46 -7.26
C GLN A 10 10.93 -5.23 -5.77
N LEU A 11 11.03 -6.31 -4.99
CA LEU A 11 11.30 -6.20 -3.57
C LEU A 11 12.70 -5.60 -3.36
N LYS A 12 12.72 -4.48 -2.65
CA LYS A 12 13.95 -3.84 -2.20
C LYS A 12 13.91 -3.68 -0.69
N SER A 13 15.07 -3.79 -0.06
CA SER A 13 15.22 -3.56 1.39
C SER A 13 15.44 -2.09 1.74
N ASP A 14 15.38 -1.19 0.75
CA ASP A 14 15.63 0.24 0.87
C ASP A 14 14.35 1.07 1.10
N ASN A 15 13.19 0.42 1.09
CA ASN A 15 11.91 1.08 1.31
C ASN A 15 10.99 0.23 2.20
N ASP A 16 10.07 0.91 2.88
CA ASP A 16 9.24 0.32 3.92
C ASP A 16 8.37 -0.84 3.39
N VAL A 17 7.79 -0.67 2.21
CA VAL A 17 6.92 -1.68 1.57
C VAL A 17 7.70 -2.95 1.26
N GLY A 18 8.87 -2.81 0.65
CA GLY A 18 9.72 -3.94 0.32
C GLY A 18 10.30 -4.62 1.55
N LEU A 19 10.68 -3.84 2.58
CA LEU A 19 11.14 -4.38 3.86
C LEU A 19 10.04 -5.17 4.56
N TYR A 20 8.81 -4.64 4.61
CA TYR A 20 7.66 -5.32 5.20
C TYR A 20 7.36 -6.65 4.49
N LEU A 21 7.30 -6.62 3.16
CA LEU A 21 7.06 -7.81 2.35
C LEU A 21 8.17 -8.85 2.56
N LEU A 22 9.45 -8.47 2.55
CA LEU A 22 10.56 -9.41 2.79
C LEU A 22 10.53 -10.07 4.19
N HIS A 23 9.95 -9.40 5.20
CA HIS A 23 9.84 -9.96 6.54
C HIS A 23 8.67 -10.93 6.70
N ILE A 24 7.63 -10.79 5.88
CA ILE A 24 6.44 -11.62 6.01
C ILE A 24 6.52 -12.92 5.18
N LEU A 25 7.43 -12.97 4.20
CA LEU A 25 7.71 -14.18 3.41
C LEU A 25 8.20 -15.36 4.27
N GLU A 26 7.81 -16.55 3.86
CA GLU A 26 8.21 -17.81 4.48
C GLU A 26 8.99 -18.70 3.50
N ARG A 27 9.98 -19.42 4.06
CA ARG A 27 10.67 -20.50 3.34
C ARG A 27 9.74 -21.70 3.18
N LYS A 28 9.91 -22.43 2.08
CA LYS A 28 9.17 -23.67 1.80
C LYS A 28 9.35 -24.73 2.89
N SER A 29 10.49 -24.75 3.57
CA SER A 29 10.78 -25.66 4.68
C SER A 29 10.01 -25.33 5.97
N MET A 30 9.45 -24.13 6.11
CA MET A 30 8.72 -23.69 7.32
C MET A 30 7.23 -23.53 7.10
N ALA A 31 6.75 -23.57 5.86
CA ALA A 31 5.33 -23.55 5.55
C ALA A 31 4.72 -24.87 6.04
N SER A 32 3.96 -24.81 7.14
CA SER A 32 3.07 -25.90 7.55
C SER A 32 2.18 -26.25 6.36
N GLU A 33 2.30 -27.48 5.84
CA GLU A 33 1.55 -28.05 4.71
C GLU A 33 1.02 -27.01 3.71
N TYR A 34 1.74 -26.79 2.62
CA TYR A 34 1.21 -26.02 1.50
C TYR A 34 -0.11 -26.64 1.02
N LYS A 35 -1.24 -26.07 1.46
CA LYS A 35 -2.57 -26.46 1.01
C LYS A 35 -2.82 -25.76 -0.32
N TYR A 36 -2.59 -26.49 -1.41
CA TYR A 36 -2.98 -26.04 -2.73
C TYR A 36 -4.50 -25.92 -2.77
N HIS A 37 -5.00 -24.69 -2.93
CA HIS A 37 -6.41 -24.44 -3.15
C HIS A 37 -6.60 -24.11 -4.63
N PRO A 38 -7.09 -25.04 -5.46
CA PRO A 38 -7.45 -24.70 -6.83
C PRO A 38 -8.56 -23.65 -6.77
N ARG A 39 -8.25 -22.42 -7.20
CA ARG A 39 -9.24 -21.35 -7.33
C ARG A 39 -9.72 -21.32 -8.78
N SER A 40 -11.04 -21.40 -8.98
CA SER A 40 -11.67 -21.22 -10.28
C SER A 40 -11.84 -19.73 -10.58
N GLY A 41 -11.32 -19.27 -11.73
CA GLY A 41 -11.45 -17.90 -12.23
C GLY A 41 -10.14 -17.31 -12.77
N GLU A 42 -10.24 -16.31 -13.65
CA GLU A 42 -9.10 -15.48 -14.05
C GLU A 42 -8.66 -14.63 -12.85
N LEU A 43 -7.52 -14.98 -12.25
CA LEU A 43 -6.89 -14.17 -11.21
C LEU A 43 -5.99 -13.12 -11.87
N HIS A 44 -6.42 -11.85 -11.86
CA HIS A 44 -5.52 -10.73 -12.10
C HIS A 44 -4.62 -10.52 -10.88
N ALA A 45 -3.54 -11.30 -10.80
CA ALA A 45 -2.54 -11.16 -9.74
C ALA A 45 -1.49 -10.11 -10.10
N TYR A 46 -1.24 -9.18 -9.18
CA TYR A 46 -0.10 -8.29 -9.26
C TYR A 46 1.20 -9.08 -9.04
N ARG A 47 2.19 -8.91 -9.91
CA ARG A 47 3.46 -9.66 -9.85
C ARG A 47 4.47 -8.94 -8.97
N ILE A 48 5.05 -9.67 -8.03
CA ILE A 48 6.15 -9.21 -7.18
C ILE A 48 7.38 -10.05 -7.52
N ALA A 49 8.49 -9.38 -7.84
CA ALA A 49 9.76 -10.01 -8.14
C ALA A 49 10.67 -10.00 -6.91
N VAL A 50 11.27 -11.16 -6.61
CA VAL A 50 12.23 -11.35 -5.53
C VAL A 50 13.55 -11.80 -6.15
N ASN A 51 14.67 -11.19 -5.76
CA ASN A 51 15.97 -11.65 -6.23
C ASN A 51 16.31 -13.04 -5.64
N ALA A 52 17.14 -13.81 -6.33
CA ALA A 52 17.50 -15.16 -5.90
C ALA A 52 18.12 -15.20 -4.49
N SER A 53 18.98 -14.21 -4.17
CA SER A 53 19.62 -14.11 -2.85
C SER A 53 18.63 -13.90 -1.69
N GLN A 54 17.59 -13.07 -1.86
CA GLN A 54 16.55 -12.92 -0.83
C GLN A 54 15.60 -14.11 -0.83
N TYR A 55 15.31 -14.70 -1.99
CA TYR A 55 14.52 -15.92 -2.10
C TYR A 55 15.11 -17.07 -1.25
N GLU A 56 16.42 -17.31 -1.36
CA GLU A 56 17.10 -18.34 -0.56
C GLU A 56 17.02 -18.04 0.95
N LYS A 57 17.11 -16.75 1.34
CA LYS A 57 17.12 -16.33 2.75
C LYS A 57 15.74 -16.26 3.38
N LYS A 58 14.72 -15.80 2.65
CA LYS A 58 13.40 -15.41 3.16
C LYS A 58 12.27 -16.26 2.58
N GLY A 59 12.47 -16.88 1.42
CA GLY A 59 11.47 -17.68 0.72
C GLY A 59 10.53 -16.85 -0.15
N CYS A 60 9.38 -17.41 -0.51
CA CYS A 60 8.38 -16.79 -1.38
C CYS A 60 6.93 -17.14 -1.01
N ILE A 61 6.71 -17.78 0.13
CA ILE A 61 5.38 -18.25 0.53
C ILE A 61 4.72 -17.21 1.42
N LEU A 62 3.43 -17.00 1.19
CA LEU A 62 2.55 -16.20 2.05
C LEU A 62 1.39 -17.08 2.52
N SER A 63 1.23 -17.20 3.84
CA SER A 63 0.03 -17.80 4.42
C SER A 63 -1.18 -16.87 4.22
N GLN A 64 -2.41 -17.41 4.29
CA GLN A 64 -3.63 -16.60 4.11
C GLN A 64 -3.73 -15.46 5.15
N GLU A 65 -3.36 -15.72 6.40
CA GLU A 65 -3.31 -14.71 7.46
C GLU A 65 -2.36 -13.56 7.09
N LYS A 66 -1.19 -13.91 6.56
CA LYS A 66 -0.17 -12.94 6.13
C LYS A 66 -0.60 -12.13 4.90
N ILE A 67 -1.37 -12.72 3.98
CA ILE A 67 -1.95 -11.97 2.86
C ILE A 67 -2.86 -10.84 3.38
N GLY A 68 -3.72 -11.13 4.37
CA GLY A 68 -4.55 -10.10 4.99
C GLY A 68 -3.74 -8.97 5.63
N LEU A 69 -2.62 -9.30 6.27
CA LEU A 69 -1.70 -8.32 6.84
C LEU A 69 -1.03 -7.44 5.77
N VAL A 70 -0.60 -8.04 4.64
CA VAL A 70 -0.03 -7.29 3.51
C VAL A 70 -1.05 -6.30 2.93
N LEU A 71 -2.27 -6.75 2.67
CA LEU A 71 -3.32 -5.88 2.13
C LEU A 71 -3.62 -4.71 3.07
N LYS A 72 -3.73 -5.00 4.37
CA LYS A 72 -3.94 -3.96 5.39
C LYS A 72 -2.78 -2.98 5.45
N TYR A 73 -1.54 -3.46 5.38
CA TYR A 73 -0.36 -2.61 5.40
C TYR A 73 -0.29 -1.70 4.18
N ILE A 74 -0.56 -2.23 2.98
CA ILE A 74 -0.57 -1.45 1.73
C ILE A 74 -1.65 -0.36 1.80
N ASP A 75 -2.88 -0.68 2.22
CA ASP A 75 -3.95 0.30 2.37
C ASP A 75 -3.58 1.40 3.39
N GLN A 76 -3.02 1.02 4.54
CA GLN A 76 -2.59 1.99 5.56
C GLN A 76 -1.46 2.89 5.05
N HIS A 77 -0.47 2.32 4.37
CA HIS A 77 0.65 3.05 3.80
C HIS A 77 0.15 4.05 2.73
N PHE A 78 -0.69 3.59 1.81
CA PHE A 78 -1.31 4.44 0.79
C PHE A 78 -2.09 5.60 1.38
N ARG A 79 -2.98 5.34 2.35
CA ARG A 79 -3.77 6.39 3.01
C ARG A 79 -2.90 7.37 3.77
N ARG A 80 -1.84 6.91 4.44
CA ARG A 80 -0.92 7.77 5.16
C ARG A 80 -0.23 8.75 4.22
N GLU A 81 0.27 8.27 3.09
CA GLU A 81 0.90 9.12 2.06
C GLU A 81 -0.10 10.10 1.47
N LEU A 82 -1.30 9.63 1.11
CA LEU A 82 -2.39 10.44 0.58
C LEU A 82 -2.75 11.61 1.50
N TYR A 83 -2.96 11.32 2.79
CA TYR A 83 -3.33 12.35 3.77
C TYR A 83 -2.18 13.30 4.09
N THR A 84 -0.95 12.77 4.12
CA THR A 84 0.25 13.60 4.33
C THR A 84 0.39 14.61 3.19
N GLN A 85 0.26 14.18 1.95
CA GLN A 85 0.29 15.06 0.78
C GLN A 85 -0.83 16.10 0.81
N ALA A 86 -2.04 15.70 1.21
CA ALA A 86 -3.16 16.64 1.35
C ALA A 86 -2.86 17.74 2.39
N VAL A 87 -2.31 17.39 3.55
CA VAL A 87 -1.92 18.36 4.58
C VAL A 87 -0.83 19.29 4.07
N VAL A 88 0.26 18.74 3.51
CA VAL A 88 1.39 19.54 3.00
C VAL A 88 0.92 20.51 1.91
N ASN A 89 0.13 20.03 0.94
CA ASN A 89 -0.34 20.86 -0.17
C ASN A 89 -1.24 22.01 0.28
N TYR A 90 -2.07 21.77 1.30
CA TYR A 90 -2.88 22.82 1.87
C TYR A 90 -2.03 23.88 2.57
N HIS A 91 -1.07 23.47 3.41
CA HIS A 91 -0.28 24.43 4.19
C HIS A 91 0.72 25.20 3.33
N GLN A 92 1.36 24.55 2.35
CA GLN A 92 2.36 25.19 1.49
C GLN A 92 1.77 25.95 0.30
N PHE A 93 0.67 25.44 -0.29
CA PHE A 93 0.13 25.96 -1.55
C PHE A 93 -1.35 26.39 -1.46
N GLN A 94 -1.99 26.28 -0.29
CA GLN A 94 -3.41 26.60 -0.08
C GLN A 94 -4.37 25.80 -0.99
N ILE A 95 -3.93 24.60 -1.42
CA ILE A 95 -4.76 23.70 -2.24
C ILE A 95 -5.76 22.99 -1.31
N PRO A 96 -7.07 23.00 -1.62
CA PRO A 96 -8.06 22.26 -0.84
C PRO A 96 -7.73 20.77 -0.71
N TYR A 97 -7.92 20.20 0.48
CA TYR A 97 -7.65 18.78 0.75
C TYR A 97 -8.38 17.85 -0.23
N LYS A 98 -9.65 18.18 -0.53
CA LYS A 98 -10.50 17.41 -1.45
C LYS A 98 -9.83 17.25 -2.81
N ASP A 99 -9.28 18.33 -3.35
CA ASP A 99 -8.71 18.35 -4.70
C ASP A 99 -7.44 17.50 -4.76
N THR A 100 -6.59 17.59 -3.73
CA THR A 100 -5.41 16.73 -3.63
C THR A 100 -5.80 15.25 -3.54
N ILE A 101 -6.79 14.92 -2.72
CA ILE A 101 -7.24 13.53 -2.52
C ILE A 101 -7.82 12.96 -3.82
N LEU A 102 -8.77 13.66 -4.44
CA LEU A 102 -9.43 13.19 -5.66
C LEU A 102 -8.44 13.05 -6.82
N LYS A 103 -7.57 14.05 -7.02
CA LYS A 103 -6.57 14.00 -8.08
C LYS A 103 -5.56 12.87 -7.90
N ARG A 104 -5.26 12.51 -6.64
CA ARG A 104 -4.38 11.37 -6.36
C ARG A 104 -5.06 10.03 -6.63
N LEU A 105 -6.35 9.91 -6.33
CA LEU A 105 -7.14 8.71 -6.68
C LEU A 105 -7.24 8.55 -8.20
N GLU A 106 -7.53 9.64 -8.91
CA GLU A 106 -7.56 9.69 -10.37
C GLU A 106 -6.21 9.28 -10.98
N MET A 107 -5.09 9.74 -10.42
CA MET A 107 -3.74 9.36 -10.87
C MET A 107 -3.48 7.84 -10.80
N TYR A 108 -4.14 7.14 -9.87
CA TYR A 108 -4.04 5.69 -9.72
C TYR A 108 -5.21 4.93 -10.37
N ASP A 109 -6.07 5.62 -11.12
CA ASP A 109 -7.26 5.05 -11.75
C ASP A 109 -8.19 4.37 -10.73
N ILE A 110 -8.29 4.95 -9.52
CA ILE A 110 -9.19 4.48 -8.46
C ILE A 110 -10.51 5.22 -8.59
N GLU A 111 -11.56 4.49 -8.98
CA GLU A 111 -12.89 5.06 -9.15
C GLU A 111 -13.62 5.24 -7.81
N GLU A 112 -14.67 6.07 -7.79
CA GLU A 112 -15.52 6.27 -6.60
C GLU A 112 -16.27 4.98 -6.20
N SER A 113 -16.48 4.08 -7.15
CA SER A 113 -17.01 2.73 -6.96
C SER A 113 -16.04 1.83 -6.16
N ASP A 114 -14.73 1.97 -6.37
CA ASP A 114 -13.68 1.23 -5.67
C ASP A 114 -13.43 1.78 -4.26
N LEU A 115 -13.40 3.11 -4.14
CA LEU A 115 -13.08 3.78 -2.87
C LEU A 115 -13.83 5.12 -2.73
N MET A 116 -14.95 5.08 -2.00
CA MET A 116 -15.77 6.26 -1.78
C MET A 116 -15.02 7.39 -1.05
N TYR A 117 -15.06 8.59 -1.63
CA TYR A 117 -14.44 9.79 -1.07
C TYR A 117 -14.92 10.11 0.35
N GLU A 118 -16.22 9.94 0.64
CA GLU A 118 -16.76 10.22 1.98
C GLU A 118 -16.13 9.34 3.07
N THR A 119 -15.76 8.10 2.75
CA THR A 119 -15.04 7.21 3.67
C THR A 119 -13.64 7.74 3.96
N LEU A 120 -12.93 8.17 2.91
CA LEU A 120 -11.61 8.78 3.02
C LEU A 120 -11.65 10.10 3.79
N ARG A 121 -12.64 10.95 3.53
CA ARG A 121 -12.81 12.23 4.22
C ARG A 121 -13.00 12.07 5.72
N LYS A 122 -13.82 11.10 6.15
CA LYS A 122 -14.03 10.80 7.57
C LYS A 122 -12.74 10.31 8.24
N ASP A 123 -12.01 9.41 7.59
CA ASP A 123 -10.73 8.88 8.11
C ASP A 123 -9.63 9.96 8.12
N PHE A 124 -9.57 10.78 7.08
CA PHE A 124 -8.70 11.95 6.99
C PHE A 124 -8.94 12.91 8.15
N ASN A 125 -10.18 13.32 8.40
CA ASN A 125 -10.49 14.26 9.49
C ASN A 125 -10.08 13.74 10.87
N ARG A 126 -10.11 12.42 11.10
CA ARG A 126 -9.64 11.79 12.35
C ARG A 126 -8.12 11.83 12.50
N LYS A 127 -7.37 11.79 11.39
CA LYS A 127 -5.90 11.71 11.37
C LYS A 127 -5.21 13.02 11.06
N LYS A 128 -5.94 14.01 10.51
CA LYS A 128 -5.40 15.30 10.11
C LYS A 128 -4.63 15.98 11.24
N GLY A 129 -5.21 16.04 12.45
CA GLY A 129 -4.58 16.72 13.59
C GLY A 129 -3.21 16.16 13.95
N SER A 130 -3.06 14.83 13.98
CA SER A 130 -1.76 14.21 14.28
C SER A 130 -0.74 14.37 13.15
N ILE A 131 -1.20 14.46 11.91
CA ILE A 131 -0.33 14.75 10.75
C ILE A 131 0.18 16.18 10.82
N GLU A 132 -0.70 17.14 11.12
CA GLU A 132 -0.35 18.56 11.28
C GLU A 132 0.62 18.79 12.44
N GLU A 133 0.38 18.17 13.59
CA GLU A 133 1.30 18.22 14.74
C GLU A 133 2.68 17.67 14.39
N ARG A 134 2.74 16.56 13.65
CA ARG A 134 4.01 15.93 13.30
C ARG A 134 4.83 16.77 12.31
N LEU A 135 4.19 17.41 11.34
CA LEU A 135 4.86 17.99 10.18
C LEU A 135 5.02 19.51 10.24
N ILE A 136 4.13 20.22 10.94
CA ILE A 136 4.07 21.68 10.87
C ILE A 136 4.48 22.29 12.21
N LYS A 137 3.96 21.77 13.32
CA LYS A 137 4.27 22.28 14.66
C LYS A 137 5.66 21.92 15.18
N ASN A 138 6.35 20.97 14.54
CA ASN A 138 7.74 20.63 14.89
C ASN A 138 8.76 21.48 14.10
N GLU A 139 8.31 22.34 13.19
CA GLU A 139 9.16 23.29 12.45
C GLU A 139 9.10 24.72 13.01
N GLU A 140 8.27 24.97 14.03
CA GLU A 140 8.23 26.20 14.86
C GLU A 140 8.99 26.03 16.18
#